data_AF-A0A1F7V0R9-F1
#
_entry.id   AF-A0A1F7V0R9-F1
#
_cell.length_a   1.000
_cell.length_b   1.000
_cell.length_c   1.000
_cell.angle_alpha   90.00
_cell.angle_beta   90.00
_cell.angle_gamma   90.00
#
_symmetry.space_group_name_H-M   'P 1'
#
loop_
_entity.id
_entity.type
_entity.pdbx_description
1 polymer ?
#
loop_
_entity_poly.entity_id
_entity_poly.type
_entity_poly.pdbx_seq_one_letter_code
_entity_poly.pdbx_strand_id
1 'polypeptide(L)'
;MAKVLEKRTNILFDMKLWNKLTRLASERERSVGDLVRTAVTRTYFSDHINRERREAFERIMKLRTVSKEKIDYEELINYGRER
;
A
#
# COMPACT_ATOMS: atom_id res chain seq x y z
N MET A 1 15.05 -13.75 0.17
CA MET A 1 14.78 -15.01 -0.56
C MET A 1 13.99 -14.69 -1.82
N ALA A 2 14.40 -15.17 -2.98
CA ALA A 2 13.66 -14.94 -4.23
C ALA A 2 12.35 -15.74 -4.22
N LYS A 3 11.23 -15.08 -4.56
CA LYS A 3 9.91 -15.72 -4.61
C LYS A 3 9.86 -16.69 -5.80
N VAL A 4 9.58 -17.97 -5.54
CA VAL A 4 9.43 -18.99 -6.59
C VAL A 4 8.10 -18.78 -7.33
N LEU A 5 8.13 -18.86 -8.67
CA LEU A 5 6.95 -18.71 -9.53
C LEU A 5 6.50 -20.10 -10.04
N GLU A 6 5.32 -20.54 -9.62
CA GLU A 6 4.87 -21.93 -9.85
C GLU A 6 3.80 -22.07 -10.95
N LYS A 7 3.12 -20.97 -11.32
CA LYS A 7 2.02 -20.98 -12.28
C LYS A 7 2.28 -20.00 -13.43
N ARG A 8 2.00 -20.45 -14.65
CA ARG A 8 2.00 -19.62 -15.87
C ARG A 8 0.57 -19.45 -16.37
N THR A 9 0.27 -18.27 -16.90
CA THR A 9 -1.01 -17.96 -17.53
C THR A 9 -0.75 -17.14 -18.78
N ASN A 10 -1.61 -17.29 -19.78
CA ASN A 10 -1.56 -16.52 -21.03
C ASN A 10 -2.60 -15.42 -20.95
N ILE A 11 -2.16 -14.17 -21.07
CA ILE A 11 -3.04 -12.99 -21.03
C ILE A 11 -2.89 -12.29 -22.37
N LEU A 12 -4.01 -12.03 -23.03
CA LEU A 12 -4.06 -11.24 -24.26
C LEU A 12 -3.98 -9.76 -23.92
N PHE A 13 -3.07 -9.06 -24.59
CA PHE A 13 -2.93 -7.61 -24.52
C PHE A 13 -3.17 -7.02 -25.90
N ASP A 14 -3.71 -5.80 -25.96
CA ASP A 14 -3.64 -5.04 -27.19
C ASP A 14 -2.19 -4.61 -27.48
N MET A 15 -1.86 -4.39 -28.75
CA MET A 15 -0.49 -4.07 -29.18
C MET A 15 0.05 -2.78 -28.55
N LYS A 16 -0.81 -1.79 -28.30
CA LYS A 16 -0.39 -0.51 -27.73
C LYS A 16 0.01 -0.68 -26.28
N LEU A 17 -0.75 -1.46 -25.50
CA LEU A 17 -0.44 -1.79 -24.13
C LEU A 17 0.79 -2.70 -24.04
N TRP A 18 0.89 -3.70 -24.92
CA TRP A 18 2.07 -4.57 -24.99
C TRP A 18 3.36 -3.76 -25.19
N ASN A 19 3.38 -2.86 -26.19
CA ASN A 19 4.54 -2.01 -26.47
C ASN A 19 4.91 -1.08 -25.31
N LYS A 20 3.91 -0.58 -24.57
CA LYS A 20 4.16 0.22 -23.36
C LYS A 20 4.78 -0.62 -22.26
N LEU A 21 4.26 -1.83 -22.03
CA LEU A 21 4.75 -2.73 -20.98
C LEU A 21 6.17 -3.22 -21.28
N THR A 22 6.47 -3.57 -22.53
CA THR A 22 7.81 -4.02 -22.93
C THR A 22 8.84 -2.89 -22.80
N ARG A 23 8.49 -1.67 -23.22
CA ARG A 23 9.36 -0.50 -23.03
C ARG A 23 9.62 -0.24 -21.55
N LEU A 24 8.55 -0.21 -20.73
CA LEU A 24 8.67 0.03 -19.28
C LEU A 24 9.47 -1.08 -18.57
N ALA A 25 9.32 -2.32 -19.02
CA ALA A 25 10.06 -3.47 -18.52
C ALA A 25 11.56 -3.31 -18.81
N SER A 26 11.91 -2.89 -20.03
CA SER A 26 13.28 -2.60 -20.44
C SER A 26 13.88 -1.43 -19.63
N GLU A 27 13.16 -0.32 -19.50
CA GLU A 27 13.61 0.87 -18.75
C GLU A 27 13.89 0.56 -17.27
N ARG A 28 13.22 -0.46 -16.72
CA ARG A 28 13.30 -0.83 -15.30
C ARG A 28 14.09 -2.11 -15.04
N GLU A 29 14.71 -2.68 -16.07
CA GLU A 29 15.46 -3.95 -16.00
C GLU A 29 14.62 -5.08 -15.35
N ARG A 30 13.34 -5.15 -15.71
CA ARG A 30 12.37 -6.09 -15.16
C ARG A 30 11.65 -6.85 -16.27
N SER A 31 10.98 -7.94 -15.90
CA SER A 31 10.10 -8.64 -16.84
C SER A 31 8.71 -8.01 -16.87
N VAL A 32 8.01 -8.13 -18.00
CA VAL A 32 6.58 -7.74 -18.11
C VAL A 32 5.74 -8.44 -17.04
N GLY A 33 6.02 -9.73 -16.78
CA GLY A 33 5.35 -10.47 -15.72
C GLY A 33 5.55 -9.87 -14.32
N ASP A 34 6.74 -9.30 -14.04
CA ASP A 34 7.00 -8.63 -12.77
C ASP A 34 6.17 -7.35 -12.62
N LEU A 35 6.08 -6.56 -13.70
CA LEU A 35 5.26 -5.35 -13.73
C LEU A 35 3.78 -5.67 -13.49
N VAL A 36 3.26 -6.68 -14.19
CA VAL A 36 1.86 -7.11 -14.05
C VAL A 36 1.58 -7.60 -12.63
N ARG A 37 2.43 -8.48 -12.08
CA ARG A 37 2.26 -8.98 -10.70
C ARG A 37 2.30 -7.86 -9.67
N THR A 38 3.24 -6.93 -9.82
CA THR A 38 3.37 -5.77 -8.93
C THR A 38 2.13 -4.88 -8.99
N ALA A 39 1.66 -4.56 -10.20
CA ALA A 39 0.45 -3.76 -10.39
C ALA A 39 -0.78 -4.45 -9.79
N VAL A 40 -0.99 -5.74 -10.08
CA VAL A 40 -2.10 -6.53 -9.52
C VAL A 40 -2.05 -6.57 -7.99
N THR A 41 -0.86 -6.78 -7.42
CA THR A 41 -0.66 -6.77 -5.96
C THR A 41 -1.05 -5.41 -5.38
N ARG A 42 -0.63 -4.33 -6.04
CA ARG A 42 -0.95 -2.97 -5.61
C ARG A 42 -2.44 -2.66 -5.71
N THR A 43 -3.07 -3.01 -6.83
CA THR A 43 -4.47 -2.68 -7.10
C THR A 43 -5.43 -3.47 -6.21
N TYR A 44 -5.19 -4.76 -6.02
CA TYR A 44 -6.18 -5.64 -5.38
C TYR A 44 -5.85 -6.00 -3.94
N PHE A 45 -4.57 -5.91 -3.54
CA PHE A 45 -4.13 -6.41 -2.23
C PHE A 45 -3.52 -5.33 -1.34
N SER A 46 -3.13 -4.16 -1.88
CA SER A 46 -2.73 -3.02 -1.04
C SER A 46 -3.93 -2.25 -0.46
N ASP A 47 -5.13 -2.51 -0.97
CA ASP A 47 -6.36 -1.86 -0.51
C ASP A 47 -6.76 -2.25 0.90
N HIS A 48 -6.38 -3.42 1.41
CA HIS A 48 -6.67 -3.79 2.80
C HIS A 48 -5.97 -2.85 3.80
N ILE A 49 -4.68 -2.57 3.58
CA ILE A 49 -3.92 -1.62 4.42
C ILE A 49 -4.47 -0.21 4.27
N ASN A 50 -4.81 0.20 3.05
CA ASN A 50 -5.39 1.53 2.82
C ASN A 50 -6.78 1.67 3.45
N ARG A 51 -7.59 0.61 3.43
CA ARG A 51 -8.92 0.57 4.04
C ARG A 51 -8.82 0.65 5.56
N GLU A 52 -7.97 -0.17 6.19
CA GLU A 52 -7.74 -0.13 7.63
C GLU A 52 -7.21 1.23 8.10
N ARG A 53 -6.26 1.81 7.37
CA ARG A 53 -5.74 3.16 7.64
C ARG A 53 -6.84 4.21 7.49
N ARG A 54 -7.67 4.11 6.46
CA ARG A 54 -8.79 5.04 6.24
C ARG A 54 -9.82 4.91 7.35
N GLU A 55 -10.22 3.70 7.71
CA GLU A 55 -11.14 3.45 8.81
C GLU A 55 -10.59 3.98 10.15
N ALA A 56 -9.30 3.76 10.43
CA ALA A 56 -8.63 4.31 11.61
C ALA A 56 -8.60 5.85 11.59
N PHE A 57 -8.29 6.45 10.45
CA PHE A 57 -8.31 7.90 10.27
C PHE A 57 -9.72 8.48 10.53
N GLU A 58 -10.77 7.89 9.97
CA GLU A 58 -12.15 8.30 10.20
C GLU A 58 -12.55 8.17 11.68
N ARG A 59 -12.15 7.08 12.34
CA ARG A 59 -12.37 6.91 13.79
C ARG A 59 -11.67 7.99 14.60
N ILE A 60 -10.40 8.27 14.30
CA ILE A 60 -9.63 9.34 14.96
C ILE A 60 -10.32 10.69 14.74
N MET A 61 -10.69 11.02 13.51
CA MET A 61 -11.32 12.31 13.20
C MET A 61 -12.68 12.49 13.88
N LYS A 62 -13.46 11.42 14.05
CA LYS A 62 -14.72 11.45 14.81
C LYS A 62 -14.52 11.67 16.30
N LEU A 63 -13.46 11.09 16.87
CA LEU A 63 -13.13 11.20 18.30
C LEU A 63 -12.32 12.45 18.63
N ARG A 64 -11.65 13.04 17.63
CA ARG A 64 -10.74 14.15 17.82
C ARG A 64 -11.52 15.43 18.08
N THR A 65 -11.65 15.78 19.35
CA THR A 65 -11.82 17.16 19.78
C THR A 65 -10.49 17.87 19.56
N VAL A 66 -10.44 18.82 18.62
CA VAL A 66 -9.24 19.61 18.38
C VAL A 66 -9.03 20.53 19.58
N SER A 67 -8.22 20.08 20.55
CA SER A 67 -7.74 20.97 21.60
C SER A 67 -6.80 22.00 20.99
N LYS A 68 -7.03 23.28 21.30
CA LYS A 68 -6.11 24.38 20.95
C LYS A 68 -4.94 24.47 21.92
N GLU A 69 -4.98 23.72 23.01
CA GLU A 69 -4.00 23.77 24.08
C GLU A 69 -2.84 22.83 23.77
N LYS A 70 -1.67 23.20 24.30
CA LYS A 70 -0.45 22.42 24.15
C LYS A 70 -0.59 21.13 24.97
N ILE A 71 -0.35 20.00 24.33
CA ILE A 71 -0.38 18.68 25.00
C ILE A 71 0.76 18.63 26.02
N ASP A 72 0.44 18.30 27.28
CA ASP A 72 1.43 17.95 28.30
C ASP A 72 1.81 16.46 28.14
N TYR A 73 3.03 16.23 27.67
CA TYR A 73 3.52 14.88 27.41
C TYR A 73 4.00 14.17 28.69
N GLU A 74 4.42 14.91 29.72
CA GLU A 74 4.92 14.31 30.96
C GLU A 74 3.78 13.67 31.75
N GLU A 75 2.66 14.38 31.87
CA GLU A 75 1.42 13.85 32.46
C GLU A 75 0.91 12.62 31.70
N LEU A 76 0.86 12.70 30.36
CA LEU A 76 0.42 11.60 29.50
C LEU A 76 1.28 10.34 29.66
N ILE A 77 2.61 10.51 29.74
CA ILE A 77 3.55 9.40 29.94
C ILE A 77 3.36 8.77 31.32
N ASN A 78 3.22 9.59 32.37
CA ASN A 78 3.05 9.10 33.73
C ASN A 78 1.71 8.36 33.90
N TYR A 79 0.62 8.91 33.36
CA TYR A 79 -0.69 8.24 33.32
C TYR A 79 -0.63 6.86 32.66
N GLY A 80 0.15 6.73 31.57
CA GLY A 80 0.34 5.45 30.87
C GLY A 80 1.22 4.44 31.63
N ARG A 81 2.02 4.88 32.61
CA ARG A 81 2.86 4.01 33.46
C ARG A 81 2.11 3.52 34.70
N GLU A 82 1.11 4.26 35.15
CA GLU A 82 0.31 3.95 36.34
C GLU A 82 -0.88 2.99 36.06
N ARG A 83 -1.22 2.80 34.79
CA ARG A 83 -2.21 1.82 34.31
C ARG A 83 -1.56 0.56 33.78
#